data_AF-A0A950FLI4-F1
#
_entry.id   AF-A0A950FLI4-F1
#
_cell.length_a   1.000
_cell.length_b   1.000
_cell.length_c   1.000
_cell.angle_alpha   90.00
_cell.angle_beta   90.00
_cell.angle_gamma   90.00
#
_symmetry.space_group_name_H-M   'P 1'
#
loop_
_entity.id
_entity.type
_entity.pdbx_description
1 polymer ?
#
loop_
_entity_poly.entity_id
_entity_poly.type
_entity_poly.pdbx_seq_one_letter_code
_entity_poly.pdbx_strand_id
1 'polypeptide(L)'
;MLKPGDAAPGWDLPCAFDGRISRLRLDRIRSEMVVVFFYPHDFSFICPTEITGFHKAQPAFRQEQTSTVGISVDSAESHLQWSHELGGISYPLIADEDGNLARQYGVLDEREKVALRATFVLDAQRMVAYALASSINVGRSVSETLRVVRALRSGRLCPADWQPGDEFGPADQKL
;
A
#
# COMPACT_ATOMS: atom_id res chain seq x y z
N MET A 1 -11.91 9.68 -0.83
CA MET A 1 -11.14 8.46 -0.52
C MET A 1 -12.02 7.23 -0.76
N LEU A 2 -11.48 6.18 -1.38
CA LEU A 2 -12.18 4.89 -1.50
C LEU A 2 -12.38 4.25 -0.12
N LYS A 3 -13.47 3.50 0.05
CA LYS A 3 -13.82 2.78 1.29
C LYS A 3 -13.92 1.27 1.03
N PRO A 4 -13.93 0.43 2.08
CA PRO A 4 -14.18 -0.99 1.92
C PRO A 4 -15.45 -1.27 1.10
N GLY A 5 -15.33 -2.20 0.15
CA GLY A 5 -16.38 -2.55 -0.82
C GLY A 5 -16.37 -1.74 -2.13
N ASP A 6 -15.60 -0.65 -2.22
CA ASP A 6 -15.38 0.04 -3.50
C ASP A 6 -14.37 -0.74 -4.37
N ALA A 7 -14.55 -0.72 -5.69
CA ALA A 7 -13.57 -1.28 -6.62
C ALA A 7 -12.34 -0.36 -6.73
N ALA A 8 -11.13 -0.93 -6.65
CA ALA A 8 -9.92 -0.17 -6.92
C ALA A 8 -9.85 0.22 -8.41
N PRO A 9 -9.59 1.51 -8.74
CA PRO A 9 -9.28 1.91 -10.10
C PRO A 9 -8.11 1.09 -10.64
N GLY A 10 -8.22 0.58 -11.87
CA GLY A 10 -7.10 -0.09 -12.53
C GLY A 10 -6.02 0.91 -12.95
N TRP A 11 -4.77 0.45 -13.01
CA TRP A 11 -3.67 1.23 -13.58
C TRP A 11 -2.77 0.37 -14.46
N ASP A 12 -2.07 1.06 -15.36
CA ASP A 12 -0.92 0.63 -16.12
C ASP A 12 0.03 1.84 -16.09
N LEU A 13 1.02 1.84 -15.20
CA LEU A 13 1.85 3.02 -14.96
C LEU A 13 3.35 2.66 -14.90
N PRO A 14 4.24 3.61 -15.22
CA PRO A 14 5.67 3.45 -14.99
C PRO A 14 5.97 3.18 -13.51
N CYS A 15 6.97 2.36 -13.23
CA CYS A 15 7.44 2.09 -11.89
C CYS A 15 8.94 1.79 -11.85
N ALA A 16 9.60 2.16 -10.76
CA ALA A 16 10.93 1.65 -10.43
C ALA A 16 10.79 0.34 -9.65
N PHE A 17 11.45 -0.71 -10.13
CA PHE A 17 11.50 -2.00 -9.45
C PHE A 17 12.72 -2.80 -9.91
N ASP A 18 13.42 -3.46 -8.97
CA ASP A 18 14.56 -4.32 -9.26
C ASP A 18 15.68 -3.62 -10.06
N GLY A 19 16.01 -2.39 -9.63
CA GLY A 19 17.10 -1.59 -10.22
C GLY A 19 16.84 -1.08 -11.65
N ARG A 20 15.58 -1.08 -12.11
CA ARG A 20 15.20 -0.57 -13.44
C ARG A 20 13.83 0.08 -13.44
N ILE A 21 13.58 0.87 -14.47
CA ILE A 21 12.24 1.37 -14.80
C ILE A 21 11.52 0.34 -15.66
N SER A 22 10.26 0.08 -15.31
CA SER A 22 9.35 -0.79 -16.06
C SER A 22 7.92 -0.25 -15.95
N ARG A 23 6.92 -1.04 -16.38
CA ARG A 23 5.51 -0.71 -16.20
C ARG A 23 4.81 -1.80 -15.42
N LEU A 24 3.94 -1.42 -14.50
CA LEU A 24 3.15 -2.35 -13.71
C LEU A 24 1.65 -2.09 -13.93
N ARG A 25 0.92 -3.17 -14.17
CA ARG A 25 -0.53 -3.19 -14.20
C ARG A 25 -1.09 -3.86 -12.95
N LEU A 26 -2.14 -3.29 -12.37
CA LEU A 26 -2.82 -3.89 -11.20
C LEU A 26 -3.25 -5.34 -11.47
N ASP A 27 -3.79 -5.61 -12.65
CA ASP A 27 -4.31 -6.93 -13.05
C ASP A 27 -3.21 -7.99 -13.29
N ARG A 28 -1.94 -7.58 -13.37
CA ARG A 28 -0.78 -8.47 -13.50
C ARG A 28 -0.23 -8.90 -12.15
N ILE A 29 -0.62 -8.25 -11.05
CA ILE A 29 -0.24 -8.67 -9.71
C ILE A 29 -0.99 -9.96 -9.38
N ARG A 30 -0.26 -11.03 -9.05
CA ARG A 30 -0.82 -12.39 -8.84
C ARG A 30 -1.07 -12.77 -7.39
N SER A 31 -0.58 -11.97 -6.45
CA SER A 31 -0.87 -12.16 -5.03
C SER A 31 -2.37 -12.03 -4.76
N GLU A 32 -2.83 -12.75 -3.74
CA GLU A 32 -4.22 -12.76 -3.32
C GLU A 32 -4.63 -11.41 -2.75
N MET A 33 -3.72 -10.72 -2.07
CA MET A 33 -3.94 -9.37 -1.59
C MET A 33 -2.84 -8.42 -2.05
N VAL A 34 -3.20 -7.13 -2.15
CA VAL A 34 -2.25 -6.07 -2.51
C VAL A 34 -2.38 -4.93 -1.52
N VAL A 35 -1.30 -4.62 -0.81
CA VAL A 35 -1.16 -3.37 -0.06
C VAL A 35 -0.73 -2.28 -1.05
N VAL A 36 -1.57 -1.27 -1.23
CA VAL A 36 -1.27 -0.07 -2.00
C VAL A 36 -1.09 1.08 -1.01
N PHE A 37 0.07 1.70 -0.99
CA PHE A 37 0.33 2.81 -0.08
C PHE A 37 0.82 4.04 -0.84
N PHE A 38 0.11 5.15 -0.67
CA PHE A 38 0.45 6.45 -1.22
C PHE A 38 1.37 7.20 -0.26
N TYR A 39 2.32 7.97 -0.77
CA TYR A 39 3.15 8.86 0.04
C TYR A 39 3.38 10.20 -0.69
N PRO A 40 3.68 11.30 0.05
CA PRO A 40 3.74 12.63 -0.55
C PRO A 40 4.83 12.82 -1.61
N HIS A 41 6.08 12.56 -1.25
CA HIS A 41 7.25 12.80 -2.11
C HIS A 41 8.46 11.93 -1.72
N ASP A 42 9.25 11.61 -2.73
CA ASP A 42 10.64 11.13 -2.63
C ASP A 42 11.55 12.15 -1.91
N PHE A 43 12.72 11.71 -1.44
CA PHE A 43 13.74 12.55 -0.80
C PHE A 43 13.25 13.40 0.38
N SER A 44 12.21 12.95 1.08
CA SER A 44 11.65 13.60 2.27
C SER A 44 12.04 12.88 3.56
N PHE A 45 11.64 13.39 4.73
CA PHE A 45 12.08 12.83 6.02
C PHE A 45 11.31 11.58 6.46
N ILE A 46 9.98 11.59 6.38
CA ILE A 46 9.14 10.48 6.89
C ILE A 46 9.02 9.35 5.87
N CYS A 47 8.84 9.67 4.59
CA CYS A 47 8.64 8.67 3.54
C CYS A 47 9.72 7.57 3.48
N PRO A 48 11.04 7.83 3.65
CA PRO A 48 12.04 6.77 3.62
C PRO A 48 11.88 5.79 4.79
N THR A 49 11.37 6.26 5.94
CA THR A 49 11.11 5.37 7.10
C THR A 49 9.97 4.39 6.81
N GLU A 50 8.91 4.85 6.13
CA GLU A 50 7.78 4.00 5.74
C GLU A 50 8.20 3.01 4.64
N ILE A 51 8.90 3.50 3.62
CA ILE A 51 9.34 2.68 2.48
C ILE A 51 10.30 1.59 2.94
N THR A 52 11.31 1.94 3.75
CA THR A 52 12.24 0.95 4.31
C THR A 52 11.56 0.02 5.31
N GLY A 53 10.55 0.50 6.05
CA GLY A 53 9.71 -0.33 6.93
C GLY A 53 8.97 -1.42 6.15
N PHE A 54 8.26 -1.06 5.08
CA PHE A 54 7.60 -2.03 4.20
C PHE A 54 8.60 -2.96 3.51
N HIS A 55 9.82 -2.48 3.20
CA HIS A 55 10.87 -3.31 2.59
C HIS A 55 11.31 -4.41 3.55
N LYS A 56 11.60 -4.06 4.81
CA LYS A 56 11.98 -5.01 5.86
C LYS A 56 10.87 -6.02 6.16
N ALA A 57 9.60 -5.61 6.02
CA ALA A 57 8.44 -6.46 6.27
C ALA A 57 8.05 -7.36 5.08
N GLN A 58 8.68 -7.25 3.90
CA GLN A 58 8.33 -8.07 2.73
C GLN A 58 8.32 -9.59 3.00
N PRO A 59 9.23 -10.19 3.78
CA PRO A 59 9.15 -11.62 4.09
C PRO A 59 7.82 -12.00 4.76
N ALA A 60 7.30 -11.16 5.66
CA ALA A 60 6.04 -11.41 6.33
C ALA A 60 4.84 -11.22 5.39
N PHE A 61 4.82 -10.15 4.58
CA PHE A 61 3.75 -9.97 3.57
C PHE A 61 3.71 -11.13 2.55
N ARG A 62 4.87 -11.65 2.14
CA ARG A 62 4.94 -12.81 1.24
C ARG A 62 4.38 -14.09 1.87
N GLN A 63 4.62 -14.32 3.16
CA GLN A 63 4.01 -15.45 3.89
C GLN A 63 2.47 -15.35 3.87
N GLU A 64 1.94 -14.13 3.92
CA GLU A 64 0.51 -13.84 3.79
C GLU A 64 0.03 -13.73 2.32
N GLN A 65 0.80 -14.24 1.34
CA GLN A 65 0.48 -14.16 -0.09
C GLN A 65 0.07 -12.75 -0.55
N THR A 66 0.71 -11.72 0.01
CA THR A 66 0.38 -10.32 -0.17
C THR A 66 1.55 -9.58 -0.83
N SER A 67 1.25 -8.79 -1.86
CA SER A 67 2.24 -7.86 -2.45
C SER A 67 2.07 -6.45 -1.89
N THR A 68 3.14 -5.67 -1.92
CA THR A 68 3.11 -4.24 -1.56
C THR A 68 3.46 -3.41 -2.80
N VAL A 69 2.85 -2.24 -2.93
CA VAL A 69 3.13 -1.25 -3.98
C VAL A 69 3.12 0.14 -3.34
N GLY A 70 4.20 0.90 -3.54
CA GLY A 70 4.26 2.32 -3.16
C GLY A 70 3.88 3.20 -4.35
N ILE A 71 3.20 4.32 -4.10
CA ILE A 71 2.79 5.27 -5.14
C ILE A 71 3.01 6.71 -4.66
N SER A 72 3.63 7.55 -5.47
CA SER A 72 3.60 9.01 -5.28
C SER A 72 3.49 9.72 -6.63
N VAL A 73 3.52 11.05 -6.60
CA VAL A 73 3.50 11.92 -7.78
C VAL A 73 4.89 12.14 -8.39
N ASP A 74 5.93 11.47 -7.89
CA ASP A 74 7.28 11.58 -8.43
C ASP A 74 7.46 10.70 -9.68
N SER A 75 8.48 11.00 -10.48
CA SER A 75 8.81 10.24 -11.69
C SER A 75 9.44 8.87 -11.38
N ALA A 76 9.38 7.94 -12.34
CA ALA A 76 10.00 6.63 -12.17
C ALA A 76 11.54 6.73 -12.09
N GLU A 77 12.14 7.74 -12.71
CA GLU A 77 13.56 8.08 -12.59
C GLU A 77 13.91 8.51 -11.16
N SER A 78 13.10 9.37 -10.55
CA SER A 78 13.24 9.77 -9.13
C SER A 78 13.18 8.55 -8.23
N HIS A 79 12.17 7.70 -8.42
CA HIS A 79 12.01 6.46 -7.64
C HIS A 79 13.19 5.52 -7.78
N LEU A 80 13.74 5.37 -8.99
CA LEU A 80 14.88 4.50 -9.24
C LEU A 80 16.11 5.01 -8.48
N GLN A 81 16.44 6.29 -8.64
CA GLN A 81 17.55 6.91 -7.92
C GLN A 81 17.37 6.76 -6.41
N TRP A 82 16.18 7.08 -5.91
CA TRP A 82 15.93 7.04 -4.47
C TRP A 82 15.96 5.63 -3.91
N SER A 83 15.43 4.65 -4.65
CA SER A 83 15.56 3.23 -4.31
C SER A 83 17.03 2.82 -4.17
N HIS A 84 17.92 3.28 -5.05
CA HIS A 84 19.36 3.02 -4.92
C HIS A 84 19.95 3.65 -3.65
N GLU A 85 19.61 4.90 -3.32
CA GLU A 85 20.06 5.57 -2.09
C GLU A 85 19.57 4.88 -0.81
N LEU A 86 18.40 4.24 -0.86
CA LEU A 86 17.84 3.44 0.23
C LEU A 86 18.40 2.00 0.30
N GLY A 87 19.37 1.64 -0.54
CA GLY A 87 19.98 0.31 -0.57
C GLY A 87 19.19 -0.75 -1.36
N GLY A 88 18.22 -0.32 -2.17
CA GLY A 88 17.37 -1.14 -3.01
C GLY A 88 16.03 -1.47 -2.34
N ILE A 89 14.93 -1.11 -3.02
CA ILE A 89 13.57 -1.44 -2.58
C ILE A 89 13.07 -2.72 -3.26
N SER A 90 12.46 -3.61 -2.48
CA SER A 90 12.13 -4.98 -2.87
C SER A 90 10.69 -5.14 -3.38
N TYR A 91 10.03 -4.01 -3.66
CA TYR A 91 8.70 -3.92 -4.23
C TYR A 91 8.61 -2.68 -5.13
N PRO A 92 7.60 -2.60 -6.02
CA PRO A 92 7.50 -1.54 -7.01
C PRO A 92 7.12 -0.19 -6.38
N LEU A 93 7.76 0.88 -6.84
CA LEU A 93 7.34 2.27 -6.63
C LEU A 93 6.76 2.80 -7.94
N ILE A 94 5.45 3.09 -7.96
CA ILE A 94 4.72 3.57 -9.13
C ILE A 94 4.76 5.09 -9.19
N ALA A 95 5.05 5.60 -10.37
CA ALA A 95 5.00 7.02 -10.70
C ALA A 95 3.60 7.42 -11.18
N ASP A 96 2.88 8.19 -10.36
CA ASP A 96 1.60 8.84 -10.68
C ASP A 96 1.81 10.35 -10.90
N GLU A 97 2.67 10.69 -11.87
CA GLU A 97 3.17 12.07 -12.09
C GLU A 97 2.05 13.13 -12.25
N ASP A 98 0.91 12.75 -12.83
CA ASP A 98 -0.24 13.65 -13.01
C ASP A 98 -1.17 13.71 -11.77
N GLY A 99 -0.89 12.90 -10.74
CA GLY A 99 -1.72 12.72 -9.55
C GLY A 99 -3.11 12.11 -9.84
N ASN A 100 -3.30 11.55 -11.04
CA ASN A 100 -4.59 11.07 -11.50
C ASN A 100 -5.05 9.85 -10.72
N LEU A 101 -4.14 8.91 -10.44
CA LEU A 101 -4.46 7.73 -9.66
C LEU A 101 -4.75 8.12 -8.20
N ALA A 102 -3.94 8.97 -7.59
CA ALA A 102 -4.18 9.51 -6.25
C ALA A 102 -5.54 10.23 -6.16
N ARG A 103 -5.94 10.97 -7.20
CA ARG A 103 -7.27 11.60 -7.30
C ARG A 103 -8.39 10.57 -7.40
N GLN A 104 -8.25 9.51 -8.19
CA GLN A 104 -9.24 8.42 -8.29
C GLN A 104 -9.38 7.64 -6.98
N TYR A 105 -8.28 7.46 -6.25
CA TYR A 105 -8.28 6.93 -4.89
C TYR A 105 -8.84 7.91 -3.86
N GLY A 106 -8.99 9.19 -4.25
CA GLY A 106 -9.49 10.28 -3.43
C GLY A 106 -8.56 10.65 -2.28
N VAL A 107 -7.25 10.63 -2.53
CA VAL A 107 -6.18 10.91 -1.57
C VAL A 107 -5.17 11.95 -2.09
N LEU A 108 -5.42 12.58 -3.24
CA LEU A 108 -4.62 13.71 -3.70
C LEU A 108 -4.99 14.98 -2.90
N ASP A 109 -3.98 15.65 -2.34
CA ASP A 109 -4.10 17.03 -1.87
C ASP A 109 -4.01 17.96 -3.09
N GLU A 110 -5.14 18.56 -3.47
CA GLU A 110 -5.23 19.42 -4.65
C GLU A 110 -4.45 20.74 -4.52
N ARG A 111 -4.15 21.19 -3.28
CA ARG A 111 -3.41 22.43 -3.05
C ARG A 111 -1.92 22.18 -3.16
N GLU A 112 -1.43 21.16 -2.47
CA GLU A 112 -0.01 20.81 -2.43
C GLU A 112 0.43 19.97 -3.64
N LYS A 113 -0.53 19.40 -4.39
CA LYS A 113 -0.29 18.52 -5.54
C LYS A 113 0.48 17.24 -5.19
N VAL A 114 0.24 16.71 -4.00
CA VAL A 114 0.84 15.47 -3.48
C VAL A 114 -0.22 14.51 -2.98
N ALA A 115 0.11 13.22 -2.92
CA ALA A 115 -0.78 12.27 -2.25
C ALA A 115 -0.65 12.38 -0.72
N LEU A 116 -1.77 12.25 -0.01
CA LEU A 116 -1.80 12.03 1.43
C LEU A 116 -1.11 10.70 1.77
N ARG A 117 -0.73 10.53 3.04
CA ARG A 117 -0.25 9.23 3.54
C ARG A 117 -1.43 8.29 3.71
N ALA A 118 -1.75 7.55 2.65
CA ALA A 118 -2.89 6.65 2.61
C ALA A 118 -2.47 5.21 2.31
N THR A 119 -3.12 4.24 2.94
CA THR A 119 -2.88 2.81 2.73
C THR A 119 -4.21 2.12 2.47
N PHE A 120 -4.21 1.28 1.44
CA PHE A 120 -5.33 0.44 1.05
C PHE A 120 -4.88 -1.02 1.03
N VAL A 121 -5.73 -1.93 1.49
CA VAL A 121 -5.56 -3.36 1.25
C VAL A 121 -6.62 -3.78 0.24
N LEU A 122 -6.18 -4.32 -0.88
CA LEU A 122 -7.04 -4.84 -1.93
C LEU A 122 -7.12 -6.36 -1.81
N ASP A 123 -8.32 -6.92 -1.96
CA ASP A 123 -8.54 -8.35 -1.98
C ASP A 123 -8.21 -8.99 -3.36
N ALA A 124 -8.55 -10.27 -3.51
CA ALA A 124 -8.28 -11.04 -4.73
C ALA A 124 -9.09 -10.55 -5.94
N GLN A 125 -10.22 -9.89 -5.70
CA GLN A 125 -11.07 -9.27 -6.71
C GLN A 125 -10.69 -7.80 -6.96
N ARG A 126 -9.65 -7.30 -6.28
CA ARG A 126 -9.21 -5.90 -6.32
C ARG A 126 -10.28 -4.94 -5.77
N MET A 127 -11.10 -5.43 -4.86
CA MET A 127 -11.96 -4.59 -4.04
C MET A 127 -11.18 -4.08 -2.83
N VAL A 128 -11.47 -2.87 -2.39
CA VAL A 128 -10.90 -2.33 -1.16
C VAL A 128 -11.47 -3.13 0.02
N ALA A 129 -10.59 -3.69 0.84
CA ALA A 129 -10.94 -4.38 2.08
C ALA A 129 -10.56 -3.56 3.33
N TYR A 130 -9.60 -2.64 3.18
CA TYR A 130 -9.17 -1.73 4.22
C TYR A 130 -8.68 -0.41 3.61
N ALA A 131 -8.90 0.69 4.34
CA ALA A 131 -8.50 2.03 3.95
C ALA A 131 -8.10 2.84 5.19
N LEU A 132 -6.92 3.45 5.16
CA LEU A 132 -6.42 4.36 6.20
C LEU A 132 -5.79 5.58 5.53
N ALA A 133 -6.04 6.78 6.06
CA ALA A 133 -5.32 7.99 5.67
C ALA A 133 -4.90 8.77 6.91
N SER A 134 -3.69 9.33 6.89
CA SER A 134 -3.16 10.21 7.92
C SER A 134 -2.70 11.54 7.33
N SER A 135 -2.55 12.54 8.20
CA SER A 135 -1.88 13.78 7.87
C SER A 135 -0.43 13.51 7.41
N ILE A 136 0.08 14.36 6.53
CA ILE A 136 1.41 14.21 5.90
C ILE A 136 2.58 14.18 6.90
N ASN A 137 2.37 14.64 8.13
CA ASN A 137 3.37 14.68 9.20
C ASN A 137 3.34 13.45 10.13
N VAL A 138 2.41 12.50 9.94
CA VAL A 138 2.29 11.29 10.77
C VAL A 138 2.57 10.05 9.95
N GLY A 139 3.70 9.41 10.22
CA GLY A 139 4.06 8.13 9.61
C GLY A 139 3.10 7.01 10.01
N ARG A 140 2.88 6.07 9.10
CA ARG A 140 2.01 4.90 9.28
C ARG A 140 2.71 3.77 10.00
N SER A 141 1.91 2.87 10.56
CA SER A 141 2.38 1.63 11.16
C SER A 141 2.36 0.47 10.15
N VAL A 142 3.55 -0.05 9.82
CA VAL A 142 3.70 -1.23 8.96
C VAL A 142 3.21 -2.49 9.66
N SER A 143 3.44 -2.60 10.98
CA SER A 143 2.96 -3.73 11.77
C SER A 143 1.44 -3.76 11.85
N GLU A 144 0.78 -2.60 11.95
CA GLU A 144 -0.68 -2.52 11.91
C GLU A 144 -1.22 -2.92 10.54
N THR A 145 -0.58 -2.49 9.46
CA THR A 145 -0.95 -2.90 8.10
C THR A 145 -0.85 -4.43 7.94
N LEU A 146 0.21 -5.05 8.45
CA LEU A 146 0.37 -6.51 8.43
C LEU A 146 -0.65 -7.23 9.31
N ARG A 147 -0.97 -6.69 10.50
CA ARG A 147 -2.02 -7.21 11.38
C ARG A 147 -3.37 -7.22 10.68
N VAL A 148 -3.74 -6.13 10.02
CA VAL A 148 -4.96 -6.02 9.22
C VAL A 148 -4.98 -7.02 8.07
N VAL A 149 -3.88 -7.18 7.33
CA VAL A 149 -3.78 -8.20 6.27
C VAL A 149 -4.07 -9.60 6.84
N ARG A 150 -3.46 -9.96 7.97
CA ARG A 150 -3.71 -11.25 8.63
C ARG A 150 -5.15 -11.43 9.10
N ALA A 151 -5.74 -10.38 9.66
CA ALA A 151 -7.14 -10.37 10.09
C ALA A 151 -8.08 -10.59 8.90
N LEU A 152 -7.90 -9.84 7.82
CA LEU A 152 -8.69 -9.96 6.59
C LEU A 152 -8.56 -11.36 5.97
N ARG A 153 -7.35 -11.92 5.93
CA ARG A 153 -7.11 -13.28 5.40
C ARG A 153 -7.76 -14.37 6.23
N SER A 154 -7.97 -14.15 7.53
CA SER A 154 -8.62 -15.13 8.38
C SER A 154 -10.07 -15.38 7.96
N GLY A 155 -10.74 -14.37 7.39
CA GLY A 155 -12.17 -14.40 7.08
C GLY A 155 -13.08 -14.53 8.33
N ARG A 156 -12.53 -14.34 9.54
CA ARG A 156 -13.23 -14.50 10.81
C ARG A 156 -13.53 -13.15 11.46
N LEU A 157 -14.39 -13.18 12.48
CA LEU A 157 -14.61 -12.05 13.37
C LEU A 157 -13.36 -11.81 14.22
N CYS A 158 -12.62 -10.74 13.93
CA CYS A 158 -11.48 -10.31 14.72
C CYS A 158 -11.92 -9.21 15.70
N PRO A 159 -11.81 -9.41 17.03
CA PRO A 159 -12.06 -8.36 18.01
C PRO A 159 -11.14 -7.14 17.85
N ALA A 160 -11.43 -6.09 18.62
CA ALA A 160 -10.53 -4.94 18.74
C ALA A 160 -9.12 -5.41 19.16
N ASP A 161 -8.10 -4.78 18.58
CA ASP A 161 -6.68 -5.06 18.82
C ASP A 161 -6.21 -6.50 18.54
N TRP A 162 -7.02 -7.33 17.88
CA TRP A 162 -6.70 -8.73 17.57
C TRP A 162 -5.33 -8.89 16.88
N GLN A 163 -4.54 -9.83 17.39
CA GLN A 163 -3.26 -10.27 16.86
C GLN A 163 -3.29 -11.77 16.52
N PRO A 164 -2.36 -12.26 15.66
CA PRO A 164 -2.20 -13.68 15.43
C PRO A 164 -1.94 -14.45 16.72
N GLY A 165 -2.81 -15.44 17.01
CA GLY A 165 -2.79 -16.21 18.24
C GLY A 165 -3.94 -15.87 19.19
N ASP A 166 -4.57 -14.69 19.04
CA ASP A 166 -5.72 -14.30 19.85
C ASP A 166 -6.99 -15.03 19.44
N GLU A 167 -7.94 -15.11 20.37
CA GLU A 167 -9.25 -15.68 20.10
C GLU A 167 -10.04 -14.84 19.09
N PHE A 168 -10.70 -15.54 18.18
CA PHE A 168 -11.67 -14.95 17.27
C PHE A 168 -13.05 -14.90 17.92
N GLY A 169 -13.93 -14.05 17.38
CA GLY A 169 -15.34 -14.05 17.72
C GLY A 169 -16.06 -15.35 17.30
N PRO A 170 -17.34 -15.51 17.71
CA PRO A 170 -18.15 -16.68 17.42
C PRO A 170 -18.24 -16.97 15.91
N ALA A 171 -18.09 -18.22 15.51
CA ALA A 171 -18.05 -18.61 14.09
C ALA A 171 -19.43 -18.57 13.39
N ASP A 172 -20.51 -18.64 14.17
CA ASP A 172 -21.90 -18.70 13.72
C ASP A 172 -22.59 -17.32 13.73
N GLN A 173 -21.92 -16.29 14.21
CA GLN A 173 -22.44 -14.93 14.21
C GLN A 173 -22.35 -14.33 12.80
N LYS A 174 -23.49 -14.00 12.20
CA LYS A 174 -23.57 -13.36 10.88
C LYS A 174 -23.02 -11.93 10.93
N LEU A 175 -22.20 -11.60 9.94
CA LEU A 175 -21.81 -10.23 9.57
C LEU A 175 -22.93 -9.50 8.84
#